data_AF-A0A9W6T4X7-F1
#
_entry.id   AF-A0A9W6T4X7-F1
#
_cell.length_a   1.000
_cell.length_b   1.000
_cell.length_c   1.000
_cell.angle_alpha   90.00
_cell.angle_beta   90.00
_cell.angle_gamma   90.00
#
_symmetry.space_group_name_H-M   'P 1'
#
loop_
_entity.id
_entity.type
_entity.pdbx_description
1 polymer ?
#
loop_
_entity_poly.entity_id
_entity_poly.type
_entity_poly.pdbx_seq_one_letter_code
_entity_poly.pdbx_strand_id
1 'polypeptide(L)'
;MDEFKIFRRDVSDLYEAIYPITKSSLLKDLVNNLSVSISSNSPRDLEASLFLISSLSDTLTENSVDEETLNYIKKVFDSNILDYVTTTTYNTTNNSAIRKFNMLSYTTIRFLSSVNFIYKLQIGLPYLQSVLDFLFNSMIGSTSYQLIASKTIAKICDESRSNLISFLPNFKNIITAMIDDITVDTLIRQRIINSYASIIQGVKDPVIQGENLLYVSELIEKRATEAISKLTDNNVENNERIIEYLTSLLSCLNSIGKGMQLPDEVEECLTDEEEKTLSDFWHQDPLNIHPRLLNLINIFTSSHPLLISNLGITEEAVNTLQCGLTESIPGPFVFSNDSILQFIITKFENQKTGKNSYPLLYGLLNSLITSNYRDFDEFIISNILNQIFFNKLNIINDDPDLEQSSISIFSTILIKSPNLILSNPDNQLETILEFSLNLLTKNEKFVIKSSEIFWTRLITLRKGSKNDTLIVSNLFNETQLGYVLTYRTLSSLISTQRSNIDSFIEIIKNLISKYTLNSKNWLTDSISKINQDRSSKNLKIVENSDILIKKLILTRGNRNCNSILKDFWLQINNLIDYNKK
;
A
#
# COMPACT_ATOMS: atom_id res chain seq x y z
N MET A 1 21.90 23.96 8.54
CA MET A 1 21.96 23.24 7.24
C MET A 1 20.57 23.02 6.69
N ASP A 2 19.58 22.70 7.53
CA ASP A 2 18.19 22.50 7.10
C ASP A 2 17.48 23.79 6.68
N GLU A 3 17.75 24.92 7.34
CA GLU A 3 17.22 26.24 6.92
C GLU A 3 17.60 26.61 5.49
N PHE A 4 18.84 26.32 5.07
CA PHE A 4 19.27 26.58 3.69
C PHE A 4 18.61 25.63 2.68
N LYS A 5 18.34 24.37 3.07
CA LYS A 5 17.56 23.45 2.23
C LYS A 5 16.12 23.94 2.05
N ILE A 6 15.51 24.46 3.12
CA ILE A 6 14.17 25.07 3.08
C ILE A 6 14.20 26.29 2.16
N PHE A 7 15.16 27.22 2.35
CA PHE A 7 15.33 28.38 1.48
C PHE A 7 15.46 27.98 0.00
N ARG A 8 16.27 26.96 -0.32
CA ARG A 8 16.41 26.45 -1.70
C ARG A 8 15.08 25.91 -2.26
N ARG A 9 14.28 25.25 -1.44
CA ARG A 9 12.93 24.80 -1.84
C ARG A 9 12.01 26.00 -2.06
N ASP A 10 11.99 26.98 -1.16
CA ASP A 10 11.15 28.17 -1.31
C ASP A 10 11.52 28.97 -2.58
N VAL A 11 12.80 28.99 -2.96
CA VAL A 11 13.27 29.56 -4.24
C VAL A 11 12.82 28.71 -5.44
N SER A 12 12.83 27.38 -5.33
CA SER A 12 12.26 26.48 -6.35
C SER A 12 10.79 26.80 -6.61
N ASP A 13 10.00 26.85 -5.53
CA ASP A 13 8.56 27.13 -5.58
C ASP A 13 8.29 28.52 -6.21
N LEU A 14 9.14 29.50 -5.92
CA LEU A 14 9.08 30.82 -6.55
C LEU A 14 9.32 30.75 -8.06
N TYR A 15 10.31 29.98 -8.52
CA TYR A 15 10.61 29.82 -9.94
C TYR A 15 9.49 29.07 -10.68
N GLU A 16 8.94 28.02 -10.06
CA GLU A 16 7.77 27.31 -10.58
C GLU A 16 6.55 28.24 -10.70
N ALA A 17 6.32 29.11 -9.71
CA ALA A 17 5.23 30.08 -9.76
C ALA A 17 5.41 31.17 -10.85
N ILE A 18 6.65 31.53 -11.20
CA ILE A 18 6.95 32.54 -12.22
C ILE A 18 6.99 31.93 -13.64
N TYR A 19 7.30 30.64 -13.77
CA TYR A 19 7.46 29.98 -15.07
C TYR A 19 6.26 30.11 -16.02
N PRO A 20 4.98 30.05 -15.59
CA PRO A 20 3.85 30.30 -16.49
C PRO A 20 3.87 31.68 -17.17
N ILE A 21 4.53 32.67 -16.56
CA ILE A 21 4.65 34.05 -17.06
C ILE A 21 5.82 34.17 -18.03
N THR A 22 6.98 33.62 -17.69
CA THR A 22 8.24 33.77 -18.44
C THR A 22 8.47 32.68 -19.49
N LYS A 23 7.93 31.49 -19.25
CA LYS A 23 8.01 30.29 -20.10
C LYS A 23 9.44 29.97 -20.54
N SER A 24 9.63 29.66 -21.83
CA SER A 24 10.88 29.22 -22.43
C SER A 24 12.04 30.21 -22.27
N SER A 25 11.77 31.51 -22.11
CA SER A 25 12.82 32.53 -21.93
C SER A 25 13.64 32.33 -20.65
N LEU A 26 12.98 31.96 -19.54
CA LEU A 26 13.66 31.68 -18.27
C LEU A 26 14.53 30.43 -18.38
N LEU A 27 14.03 29.39 -19.03
CA LEU A 27 14.77 28.15 -19.24
C LEU A 27 15.99 28.38 -20.15
N LYS A 28 15.84 29.16 -21.22
CA LYS A 28 16.93 29.58 -22.11
C LYS A 28 18.08 30.22 -21.34
N ASP A 29 17.77 31.18 -20.46
CA ASP A 29 18.80 31.89 -19.69
C ASP A 29 19.52 30.97 -18.72
N LEU A 30 18.78 30.06 -18.06
CA LEU A 30 19.38 29.04 -17.19
C LEU A 30 20.31 28.08 -17.96
N VAL A 31 19.90 27.62 -19.14
CA VAL A 31 20.70 26.71 -19.99
C VAL A 31 21.94 27.42 -20.56
N ASN A 32 21.83 28.70 -20.92
CA ASN A 32 22.98 29.50 -21.34
C ASN A 32 23.98 29.67 -20.19
N ASN A 33 23.50 29.99 -18.97
CA ASN A 33 24.35 30.11 -17.78
C ASN A 33 25.05 28.78 -17.43
N LEU A 34 24.35 27.66 -17.59
CA LEU A 34 24.90 26.31 -17.45
C LEU A 34 26.09 26.09 -18.39
N SER A 35 25.92 26.41 -19.68
CA SER A 35 26.98 26.25 -20.69
C SER A 35 28.21 27.12 -20.41
N VAL A 36 27.98 28.36 -19.95
CA VAL A 36 29.05 29.28 -19.53
C VAL A 36 29.79 28.73 -18.31
N SER A 37 29.06 28.18 -17.35
CA SER A 37 29.63 27.66 -16.08
C SER A 37 30.48 26.41 -16.27
N ILE A 38 30.12 25.55 -17.24
CA ILE A 38 30.98 24.42 -17.64
C ILE A 38 32.30 24.94 -18.23
N SER A 39 32.22 25.93 -19.13
CA SER A 39 33.39 26.50 -19.80
C SER A 39 34.33 27.24 -18.85
N SER A 40 33.78 27.91 -17.84
CA SER A 40 34.52 28.67 -16.83
C SER A 40 34.92 27.84 -15.59
N ASN A 41 34.57 26.55 -15.56
CA ASN A 41 34.78 25.64 -14.43
C ASN A 41 34.21 26.19 -13.09
N SER A 42 32.97 26.69 -13.13
CA SER A 42 32.25 27.23 -11.96
C SER A 42 31.15 26.27 -11.46
N PRO A 43 31.49 25.22 -10.71
CA PRO A 43 30.55 24.15 -10.35
C PRO A 43 29.38 24.60 -9.47
N ARG A 44 29.51 25.73 -8.76
CA ARG A 44 28.42 26.28 -7.93
C ARG A 44 27.32 26.91 -8.77
N ASP A 45 27.71 27.71 -9.76
CA ASP A 45 26.76 28.39 -10.64
C ASP A 45 26.09 27.37 -11.58
N LEU A 46 26.87 26.37 -12.00
CA LEU A 46 26.37 25.18 -12.69
C LEU A 46 25.31 24.43 -11.85
N GLU A 47 25.62 24.11 -10.59
CA GLU A 47 24.69 23.40 -9.71
C GLU A 47 23.43 24.21 -9.43
N ALA A 48 23.54 25.52 -9.22
CA ALA A 48 22.38 26.39 -9.01
C ALA A 48 21.48 26.46 -10.25
N SER A 49 22.08 26.60 -11.44
CA SER A 49 21.33 26.61 -12.71
C SER A 49 20.63 25.28 -12.94
N LEU A 50 21.35 24.17 -12.76
CA LEU A 50 20.81 22.82 -12.94
C LEU A 50 19.72 22.48 -11.93
N PHE A 51 19.84 22.96 -10.69
CA PHE A 51 18.80 22.79 -9.66
C PHE A 51 17.50 23.46 -10.09
N LEU A 52 17.56 24.71 -10.55
CA LEU A 52 16.37 25.44 -11.01
C LEU A 52 15.78 24.82 -12.29
N ILE A 53 16.63 24.37 -13.22
CA ILE A 53 16.17 23.62 -14.41
C ILE A 53 15.45 22.34 -13.99
N SER A 54 15.99 21.59 -13.02
CA SER A 54 15.39 20.36 -12.51
C SER A 54 14.02 20.61 -11.89
N SER A 55 13.91 21.64 -11.05
CA SER A 55 12.64 22.06 -10.46
C SER A 55 11.58 22.43 -11.49
N LEU A 56 11.94 23.22 -12.51
CA LEU A 56 11.02 23.56 -13.59
C LEU A 56 10.63 22.31 -14.39
N SER A 57 11.57 21.41 -14.62
CA SER A 57 11.35 20.17 -15.38
C SER A 57 10.45 19.17 -14.66
N ASP A 58 10.42 19.17 -13.32
CA ASP A 58 9.54 18.30 -12.52
C ASP A 58 8.05 18.54 -12.83
N THR A 59 7.68 19.71 -13.37
CA THR A 59 6.30 20.06 -13.76
C THR A 59 5.94 19.71 -15.21
N LEU A 60 6.93 19.29 -16.01
CA LEU A 60 6.75 19.00 -17.44
C LEU A 60 6.44 17.53 -17.66
N THR A 61 5.60 17.27 -18.66
CA THR A 61 5.24 15.91 -19.12
C THR A 61 5.32 15.84 -20.64
N GLU A 62 5.35 14.61 -21.17
CA GLU A 62 5.33 14.35 -22.62
C GLU A 62 4.21 15.12 -23.35
N ASN A 63 3.03 15.19 -22.73
CA ASN A 63 1.84 15.83 -23.30
C ASN A 63 1.80 17.36 -23.15
N SER A 64 2.63 17.94 -22.28
CA SER A 64 2.57 19.37 -21.93
C SER A 64 3.79 20.18 -22.40
N VAL A 65 4.87 19.51 -22.77
CA VAL A 65 6.13 20.16 -23.14
C VAL A 65 6.10 20.66 -24.58
N ASP A 66 6.48 21.92 -24.81
CA ASP A 66 6.62 22.47 -26.16
C ASP A 66 8.00 22.15 -26.79
N GLU A 67 8.07 22.26 -28.11
CA GLU A 67 9.28 21.93 -28.88
C GLU A 67 10.47 22.83 -28.51
N GLU A 68 10.22 24.10 -28.14
CA GLU A 68 11.27 25.02 -27.73
C GLU A 68 11.91 24.59 -26.41
N THR A 69 11.09 24.21 -25.43
CA THR A 69 11.50 23.70 -24.12
C THR A 69 12.27 22.39 -24.25
N LEU A 70 11.79 21.46 -25.09
CA LEU A 70 12.52 20.23 -25.42
C LEU A 70 13.92 20.51 -25.97
N ASN A 71 14.04 21.46 -26.89
CA ASN A 71 15.33 21.85 -27.47
C ASN A 71 16.28 22.46 -26.43
N TYR A 72 15.77 23.21 -25.44
CA TYR A 72 16.60 23.71 -24.33
C TYR A 72 17.07 22.59 -23.40
N ILE A 73 16.21 21.62 -23.07
CA ILE A 73 16.61 20.44 -22.29
C ILE A 73 17.67 19.64 -23.06
N LYS A 74 17.47 19.41 -24.37
CA LYS A 74 18.47 18.75 -25.22
C LYS A 74 19.84 19.44 -25.15
N LYS A 75 19.88 20.78 -25.18
CA LYS A 75 21.12 21.55 -25.05
C LYS A 75 21.87 21.30 -23.74
N VAL A 76 21.18 20.95 -22.66
CA VAL A 76 21.83 20.55 -21.39
C VAL A 76 22.60 19.24 -21.56
N PHE A 77 22.07 18.29 -22.32
CA PHE A 77 22.78 17.04 -22.62
C PHE A 77 23.94 17.28 -23.60
N ASP A 78 23.73 18.09 -24.63
CA ASP A 78 24.75 18.46 -25.63
C ASP A 78 25.94 19.24 -25.00
N SER A 79 25.78 19.78 -23.79
CA SER A 79 26.85 20.50 -23.10
C SER A 79 27.87 19.57 -22.41
N ASN A 80 27.77 18.24 -22.60
CA ASN A 80 28.63 17.22 -21.97
C ASN A 80 28.64 17.30 -20.43
N ILE A 81 27.50 17.64 -19.83
CA ILE A 81 27.36 17.77 -18.39
C ILE A 81 27.75 16.49 -17.63
N LEU A 82 27.39 15.32 -18.16
CA LEU A 82 27.67 14.04 -17.51
C LEU A 82 29.18 13.78 -17.42
N ASP A 83 29.93 14.03 -18.49
CA ASP A 83 31.38 13.85 -18.51
C ASP A 83 32.07 14.86 -17.59
N TYR A 84 31.60 16.11 -17.58
CA TYR A 84 32.11 17.15 -16.69
C TYR A 84 31.94 16.74 -15.22
N VAL A 85 30.74 16.31 -14.82
CA VAL A 85 30.46 15.90 -13.45
C VAL A 85 31.29 14.68 -13.06
N THR A 86 31.37 13.69 -13.95
CA THR A 86 32.16 12.46 -13.75
C THR A 86 33.64 12.78 -13.53
N THR A 87 34.26 13.46 -14.50
CA THR A 87 35.70 13.80 -14.47
C THR A 87 36.06 14.63 -13.24
N THR A 88 35.21 15.60 -12.90
CA THR A 88 35.50 16.51 -11.80
C THR A 88 35.29 15.84 -10.44
N THR A 89 34.35 14.90 -10.34
CA THR A 89 34.12 14.13 -9.11
C THR A 89 35.30 13.19 -8.81
N TYR A 90 35.81 12.47 -9.82
CA TYR A 90 36.91 11.51 -9.63
C TYR A 90 38.29 12.16 -9.42
N ASN A 91 38.54 13.36 -9.97
CA ASN A 91 39.83 14.03 -9.88
C ASN A 91 40.03 14.89 -8.62
N THR A 92 39.01 15.00 -7.75
CA THR A 92 39.07 15.91 -6.60
C THR A 92 39.55 15.21 -5.33
N THR A 93 40.78 15.50 -4.89
CA THR A 93 41.38 14.95 -3.65
C THR A 93 41.17 15.82 -2.40
N ASN A 94 40.58 17.01 -2.53
CA ASN A 94 40.40 17.98 -1.44
C ASN A 94 39.03 17.87 -0.75
N ASN A 95 39.00 17.64 0.58
CA ASN A 95 37.78 17.42 1.39
C ASN A 95 36.67 18.49 1.27
N SER A 96 37.01 19.78 1.11
CA SER A 96 36.02 20.86 0.95
C SER A 96 35.50 21.01 -0.49
N ALA A 97 36.28 20.53 -1.47
CA ALA A 97 35.88 20.46 -2.87
C ALA A 97 35.03 19.21 -3.11
N ILE A 98 35.35 18.09 -2.47
CA ILE A 98 34.54 16.85 -2.44
C ILE A 98 33.08 17.17 -2.09
N ARG A 99 32.81 17.92 -1.01
CA ARG A 99 31.43 18.30 -0.64
C ARG A 99 30.67 19.12 -1.70
N LYS A 100 31.36 19.95 -2.48
CA LYS A 100 30.72 20.79 -3.51
C LYS A 100 30.37 19.97 -4.74
N PHE A 101 31.29 19.11 -5.17
CA PHE A 101 31.05 18.19 -6.29
C PHE A 101 30.02 17.11 -5.92
N ASN A 102 29.94 16.76 -4.63
CA ASN A 102 28.89 15.89 -4.14
C ASN A 102 27.48 16.46 -4.34
N MET A 103 27.31 17.77 -4.14
CA MET A 103 26.02 18.44 -4.39
C MET A 103 25.71 18.49 -5.89
N LEU A 104 26.70 18.79 -6.72
CA LEU A 104 26.51 18.82 -8.18
C LEU A 104 26.11 17.44 -8.73
N SER A 105 26.77 16.35 -8.28
CA SER A 105 26.38 14.98 -8.66
C SER A 105 24.96 14.65 -8.20
N TYR A 106 24.60 14.99 -6.97
CA TYR A 106 23.24 14.82 -6.46
C TYR A 106 22.21 15.59 -7.32
N THR A 107 22.46 16.86 -7.61
CA THR A 107 21.59 17.70 -8.44
C THR A 107 21.52 17.21 -9.88
N THR A 108 22.61 16.65 -10.41
CA THR A 108 22.61 16.01 -11.74
C THR A 108 21.72 14.78 -11.78
N ILE A 109 21.83 13.90 -10.78
CA ILE A 109 20.95 12.72 -10.68
C ILE A 109 19.48 13.14 -10.51
N ARG A 110 19.21 14.21 -9.75
CA ARG A 110 17.87 14.78 -9.61
C ARG A 110 17.35 15.32 -10.94
N PHE A 111 18.16 16.08 -11.67
CA PHE A 111 17.82 16.56 -13.02
C PHE A 111 17.45 15.41 -13.95
N LEU A 112 18.27 14.35 -14.00
CA LEU A 112 18.00 13.16 -14.81
C LEU A 112 16.68 12.48 -14.44
N SER A 113 16.28 12.54 -13.17
CA SER A 113 14.98 12.06 -12.69
C SER A 113 13.82 12.96 -13.09
N SER A 114 14.01 14.29 -13.07
CA SER A 114 12.99 15.27 -13.43
C SER A 114 12.68 15.30 -14.93
N VAL A 115 13.64 14.92 -15.78
CA VAL A 115 13.47 14.88 -17.25
C VAL A 115 13.20 13.47 -17.77
N ASN A 116 12.72 12.54 -16.94
CA ASN A 116 12.51 11.14 -17.34
C ASN A 116 11.59 10.97 -18.57
N PHE A 117 10.64 11.89 -18.77
CA PHE A 117 9.74 11.88 -19.93
C PHE A 117 10.48 11.98 -21.28
N ILE A 118 11.67 12.59 -21.34
CA ILE A 118 12.41 12.74 -22.61
C ILE A 118 12.86 11.40 -23.17
N TYR A 119 13.04 10.38 -22.33
CA TYR A 119 13.52 9.05 -22.73
C TYR A 119 12.42 8.22 -23.42
N LYS A 120 11.16 8.71 -23.41
CA LYS A 120 10.08 8.21 -24.26
C LYS A 120 10.17 8.77 -25.69
N LEU A 121 10.74 9.97 -25.82
CA LEU A 121 10.80 10.73 -27.06
C LEU A 121 12.08 10.42 -27.86
N GLN A 122 11.96 10.46 -29.20
CA GLN A 122 13.09 10.24 -30.12
C GLN A 122 14.29 11.17 -29.85
N ILE A 123 14.03 12.39 -29.36
CA ILE A 123 15.06 13.37 -29.04
C ILE A 123 15.96 12.96 -27.87
N GLY A 124 15.43 12.17 -26.92
CA GLY A 124 16.13 11.75 -25.70
C GLY A 124 16.86 10.41 -25.83
N LEU A 125 16.43 9.54 -26.76
CA LEU A 125 17.00 8.19 -26.94
C LEU A 125 18.53 8.15 -27.10
N PRO A 126 19.18 9.07 -27.85
CA PRO A 126 20.63 9.05 -28.01
C PRO A 126 21.43 9.20 -26.70
N TYR A 127 20.83 9.80 -25.67
CA TYR A 127 21.49 10.05 -24.38
C TYR A 127 21.25 8.93 -23.36
N LEU A 128 20.37 7.97 -23.65
CA LEU A 128 19.92 6.99 -22.66
C LEU A 128 21.07 6.10 -22.13
N GLN A 129 21.97 5.66 -23.02
CA GLN A 129 23.14 4.86 -22.63
C GLN A 129 24.08 5.63 -21.69
N SER A 130 24.46 6.86 -22.04
CA SER A 130 25.37 7.66 -21.21
C SER A 130 24.76 8.05 -19.87
N VAL A 131 23.45 8.30 -19.84
CA VAL A 131 22.68 8.52 -18.61
C VAL A 131 22.71 7.28 -17.71
N LEU A 132 22.41 6.10 -18.25
CA LEU A 132 22.45 4.86 -17.46
C LEU A 132 23.85 4.55 -16.95
N ASP A 133 24.88 4.70 -17.77
CA ASP A 133 26.27 4.49 -17.36
C ASP A 133 26.65 5.44 -16.21
N PHE A 134 26.30 6.72 -16.32
CA PHE A 134 26.51 7.70 -15.25
C PHE A 134 25.78 7.31 -13.96
N LEU A 135 24.53 6.86 -14.05
CA LEU A 135 23.73 6.48 -12.88
C LEU A 135 24.24 5.19 -12.22
N PHE A 136 24.58 4.16 -12.99
CA PHE A 136 25.14 2.92 -12.45
C PHE A 136 26.51 3.16 -11.81
N ASN A 137 27.37 3.97 -12.44
CA ASN A 137 28.65 4.37 -11.85
C ASN A 137 28.47 5.19 -10.56
N SER A 138 27.51 6.11 -10.55
CA SER A 138 27.18 6.90 -9.35
C SER A 138 26.65 6.03 -8.22
N MET A 139 25.88 5.00 -8.56
CA MET A 139 25.31 4.06 -7.59
C MET A 139 26.39 3.16 -6.99
N ILE A 140 27.23 2.53 -7.82
CA ILE A 140 28.25 1.58 -7.37
C ILE A 140 29.44 2.31 -6.71
N GLY A 141 29.83 3.45 -7.26
CA GLY A 141 31.04 4.17 -6.86
C GLY A 141 30.91 5.00 -5.57
N SER A 142 29.69 5.26 -5.07
CA SER A 142 29.50 6.08 -3.86
C SER A 142 28.23 5.76 -3.09
N THR A 143 28.39 5.48 -1.80
CA THR A 143 27.28 5.31 -0.84
C THR A 143 26.43 6.58 -0.68
N SER A 144 26.98 7.76 -1.00
CA SER A 144 26.26 9.04 -0.89
C SER A 144 25.16 9.22 -1.94
N TYR A 145 25.26 8.53 -3.09
CA TYR A 145 24.29 8.66 -4.19
C TYR A 145 23.54 7.37 -4.50
N GLN A 146 23.95 6.25 -3.92
CA GLN A 146 23.39 4.92 -4.20
C GLN A 146 21.86 4.90 -4.15
N LEU A 147 21.25 5.54 -3.15
CA LEU A 147 19.79 5.61 -3.01
C LEU A 147 19.11 6.53 -4.02
N ILE A 148 19.69 7.69 -4.36
CA ILE A 148 19.04 8.57 -5.36
C ILE A 148 19.26 8.02 -6.78
N ALA A 149 20.43 7.48 -7.08
CA ALA A 149 20.75 6.87 -8.37
C ALA A 149 19.87 5.66 -8.65
N SER A 150 19.75 4.71 -7.71
CA SER A 150 18.85 3.55 -7.87
C SER A 150 17.39 3.97 -8.06
N LYS A 151 16.91 5.02 -7.37
CA LYS A 151 15.57 5.57 -7.56
C LYS A 151 15.39 6.15 -8.96
N THR A 152 16.38 6.90 -9.44
CA THR A 152 16.34 7.50 -10.78
C THR A 152 16.37 6.43 -11.88
N ILE A 153 17.21 5.39 -11.73
CA ILE A 153 17.23 4.24 -12.65
C ILE A 153 15.86 3.60 -12.72
N ALA A 154 15.25 3.29 -11.56
CA ALA A 154 13.90 2.70 -11.51
C ALA A 154 12.85 3.57 -12.20
N LYS A 155 12.85 4.89 -11.93
CA LYS A 155 11.92 5.83 -12.58
C LYS A 155 12.09 5.86 -14.11
N ILE A 156 13.33 5.85 -14.61
CA ILE A 156 13.60 5.86 -16.06
C ILE A 156 13.15 4.53 -16.68
N CYS A 157 13.44 3.41 -16.03
CA CYS A 157 13.08 2.09 -16.55
C CYS A 157 11.57 1.86 -16.59
N ASP A 158 10.87 2.32 -15.55
CA ASP A 158 9.41 2.22 -15.46
C ASP A 158 8.69 3.02 -16.56
N GLU A 159 9.24 4.16 -16.95
CA GLU A 159 8.62 5.08 -17.90
C GLU A 159 9.04 4.78 -19.35
N SER A 160 10.24 4.23 -19.57
CA SER A 160 10.80 3.99 -20.90
C SER A 160 11.01 2.51 -21.20
N ARG A 161 10.10 1.65 -20.70
CA ARG A 161 10.18 0.18 -20.75
C ARG A 161 10.56 -0.35 -22.14
N SER A 162 9.83 0.06 -23.18
CA SER A 162 10.02 -0.40 -24.56
C SER A 162 11.32 0.06 -25.19
N ASN A 163 11.78 1.27 -24.86
CA ASN A 163 13.03 1.85 -25.38
C ASN A 163 14.29 1.23 -24.76
N LEU A 164 14.12 0.47 -23.66
CA LEU A 164 15.21 -0.11 -22.89
C LEU A 164 15.41 -1.62 -23.12
N ILE A 165 14.62 -2.25 -23.99
CA ILE A 165 14.68 -3.71 -24.24
C ILE A 165 16.08 -4.16 -24.64
N SER A 166 16.79 -3.38 -25.46
CA SER A 166 18.15 -3.71 -25.90
C SER A 166 19.19 -3.73 -24.77
N PHE A 167 18.87 -3.14 -23.61
CA PHE A 167 19.73 -3.08 -22.43
C PHE A 167 19.53 -4.29 -21.49
N LEU A 168 18.52 -5.15 -21.73
CA LEU A 168 18.26 -6.33 -20.90
C LEU A 168 19.50 -7.20 -20.62
N PRO A 169 20.39 -7.49 -21.59
CA PRO A 169 21.60 -8.26 -21.32
C PRO A 169 22.53 -7.60 -20.30
N ASN A 170 22.65 -6.28 -20.32
CA ASN A 170 23.46 -5.53 -19.36
C ASN A 170 22.83 -5.56 -17.97
N PHE A 171 21.51 -5.33 -17.88
CA PHE A 171 20.78 -5.46 -16.62
C PHE A 171 20.88 -6.87 -16.04
N LYS A 172 20.81 -7.91 -16.87
CA LYS A 172 20.97 -9.32 -16.46
C LYS A 172 22.27 -9.56 -15.72
N ASN A 173 23.39 -8.97 -16.18
CA ASN A 173 24.67 -9.07 -15.47
C ASN A 173 24.64 -8.33 -14.13
N ILE A 174 24.05 -7.14 -14.08
CA ILE A 174 23.96 -6.30 -12.88
C ILE A 174 23.10 -6.98 -11.80
N ILE A 175 21.92 -7.48 -12.15
CA ILE A 175 21.04 -8.16 -11.19
C ILE A 175 21.68 -9.42 -10.63
N THR A 176 22.47 -10.13 -11.45
CA THR A 176 23.18 -11.33 -11.01
C THR A 176 24.20 -10.99 -9.95
N ALA A 177 25.02 -9.96 -10.19
CA ALA A 177 25.97 -9.47 -9.20
C ALA A 177 25.27 -8.98 -7.91
N MET A 178 24.11 -8.31 -8.02
CA MET A 178 23.38 -7.80 -6.85
C MET A 178 22.68 -8.88 -6.02
N ILE A 179 22.16 -9.92 -6.66
CA ILE A 179 21.57 -11.06 -5.95
C ILE A 179 22.67 -11.88 -5.27
N ASP A 180 23.82 -12.05 -5.92
CA ASP A 180 24.95 -12.82 -5.39
C ASP A 180 25.63 -12.15 -4.19
N ASP A 181 25.56 -10.83 -4.08
CA ASP A 181 26.18 -10.06 -3.00
C ASP A 181 25.18 -9.75 -1.88
N ILE A 182 25.38 -10.39 -0.72
CA ILE A 182 24.60 -10.16 0.50
C ILE A 182 24.75 -8.74 1.07
N THR A 183 25.85 -8.05 0.76
CA THR A 183 26.16 -6.72 1.33
C THR A 183 25.43 -5.57 0.64
N VAL A 184 24.85 -5.84 -0.54
CA VAL A 184 24.03 -4.85 -1.24
C VAL A 184 22.79 -4.51 -0.41
N ASP A 185 22.52 -3.23 -0.26
CA ASP A 185 21.35 -2.72 0.45
C ASP A 185 20.04 -3.22 -0.18
N THR A 186 19.11 -3.64 0.68
CA THR A 186 17.83 -4.24 0.30
C THR A 186 17.03 -3.36 -0.65
N LEU A 187 16.95 -2.05 -0.40
CA LEU A 187 16.14 -1.13 -1.20
C LEU A 187 16.75 -0.89 -2.58
N ILE A 188 18.08 -0.86 -2.68
CA ILE A 188 18.78 -0.78 -3.97
C ILE A 188 18.55 -2.05 -4.79
N ARG A 189 18.70 -3.23 -4.15
CA ARG A 189 18.43 -4.52 -4.82
C ARG A 189 17.01 -4.57 -5.37
N GLN A 190 16.00 -4.21 -4.56
CA GLN A 190 14.60 -4.12 -4.98
C GLN A 190 14.40 -3.22 -6.20
N ARG A 191 14.95 -2.00 -6.18
CA ARG A 191 14.77 -1.03 -7.26
C ARG A 191 15.38 -1.47 -8.58
N ILE A 192 16.56 -2.07 -8.56
CA ILE A 192 17.22 -2.53 -9.79
C ILE A 192 16.54 -3.79 -10.33
N ILE A 193 16.08 -4.69 -9.47
CA ILE A 193 15.28 -5.84 -9.88
C ILE A 193 13.93 -5.40 -10.46
N ASN A 194 13.26 -4.43 -9.82
CA ASN A 194 12.04 -3.82 -10.36
C ASN A 194 12.30 -3.19 -11.73
N SER A 195 13.41 -2.45 -11.89
CA SER A 195 13.81 -1.85 -13.17
C SER A 195 13.95 -2.91 -14.28
N TYR A 196 14.59 -4.03 -13.97
CA TYR A 196 14.72 -5.16 -14.90
C TYR A 196 13.36 -5.73 -15.28
N ALA A 197 12.48 -5.93 -14.30
CA ALA A 197 11.11 -6.42 -14.53
C ALA A 197 10.25 -5.45 -15.35
N SER A 198 10.34 -4.13 -15.10
CA SER A 198 9.66 -3.12 -15.91
C SER A 198 10.10 -3.16 -17.38
N ILE A 199 11.39 -3.37 -17.65
CA ILE A 199 11.87 -3.52 -19.03
C ILE A 199 11.35 -4.83 -19.65
N ILE A 200 11.32 -5.93 -18.89
CA ILE A 200 10.73 -7.21 -19.35
C ILE A 200 9.26 -7.01 -19.72
N GLN A 201 8.47 -6.31 -18.91
CA GLN A 201 7.06 -6.06 -19.20
C GLN A 201 6.86 -5.32 -20.53
N GLY A 202 7.80 -4.46 -20.92
CA GLY A 202 7.78 -3.76 -22.21
C GLY A 202 8.04 -4.66 -23.43
N VAL A 203 8.53 -5.89 -23.24
CA VAL A 203 8.78 -6.85 -24.33
C VAL A 203 7.47 -7.40 -24.86
N LYS A 204 7.25 -7.32 -26.18
CA LYS A 204 5.99 -7.75 -26.80
C LYS A 204 5.82 -9.27 -26.93
N ASP A 205 6.93 -10.01 -26.96
CA ASP A 205 6.90 -11.47 -27.03
C ASP A 205 6.79 -12.07 -25.61
N PRO A 206 5.66 -12.71 -25.27
CA PRO A 206 5.46 -13.27 -23.94
C PRO A 206 6.37 -14.46 -23.63
N VAL A 207 6.90 -15.15 -24.65
CA VAL A 207 7.90 -16.22 -24.46
C VAL A 207 9.18 -15.62 -23.92
N ILE A 208 9.65 -14.51 -24.50
CA ILE A 208 10.85 -13.79 -24.03
C ILE A 208 10.61 -13.21 -22.63
N GLN A 209 9.38 -12.73 -22.33
CA GLN A 209 9.04 -12.32 -20.96
C GLN A 209 9.21 -13.48 -19.98
N GLY A 210 8.61 -14.63 -20.30
CA GLY A 210 8.66 -15.83 -19.49
C GLY A 210 10.08 -16.37 -19.29
N GLU A 211 10.93 -16.38 -20.31
CA GLU A 211 12.34 -16.81 -20.20
C GLU A 211 13.16 -15.92 -19.26
N ASN A 212 12.96 -14.60 -19.31
CA ASN A 212 13.66 -13.66 -18.43
C ASN A 212 13.16 -13.76 -16.98
N LEU A 213 11.85 -13.99 -16.79
CA LEU A 213 11.27 -14.26 -15.48
C LEU A 213 11.74 -15.59 -14.90
N LEU A 214 11.82 -16.63 -15.73
CA LEU A 214 12.37 -17.91 -15.37
C LEU A 214 13.78 -17.71 -14.83
N TYR A 215 14.67 -17.08 -15.60
CA TYR A 215 16.05 -16.81 -15.21
C TYR A 215 16.18 -16.16 -13.82
N VAL A 216 15.47 -15.05 -13.58
CA VAL A 216 15.59 -14.35 -12.29
C VAL A 216 14.98 -15.16 -11.15
N SER A 217 13.91 -15.91 -11.40
CA SER A 217 13.31 -16.80 -10.40
C SER A 217 14.25 -17.94 -10.00
N GLU A 218 14.96 -18.57 -10.95
CA GLU A 218 15.92 -19.65 -10.64
C GLU A 218 17.12 -19.10 -9.86
N LEU A 219 17.56 -17.89 -10.20
CA LEU A 219 18.65 -17.23 -9.51
C LEU A 219 18.30 -16.94 -8.04
N ILE A 220 17.10 -16.40 -7.79
CA ILE A 220 16.59 -16.18 -6.42
C ILE A 220 16.44 -17.51 -5.68
N GLU A 221 15.82 -18.52 -6.31
CA GLU A 221 15.60 -19.85 -5.73
C GLU A 221 16.93 -20.50 -5.29
N LYS A 222 17.93 -20.48 -6.18
CA LYS A 222 19.26 -21.03 -5.89
C LYS A 222 19.90 -20.35 -4.68
N ARG A 223 19.93 -19.01 -4.66
CA ARG A 223 20.55 -18.26 -3.56
C ARG A 223 19.79 -18.38 -2.25
N ALA A 224 18.45 -18.41 -2.32
CA ALA A 224 17.62 -18.64 -1.15
C ALA A 224 17.91 -20.00 -0.53
N THR A 225 17.95 -21.07 -1.33
CA THR A 225 18.22 -22.43 -0.86
C THR A 225 19.62 -22.54 -0.23
N GLU A 226 20.64 -21.97 -0.88
CA GLU A 226 22.00 -21.89 -0.35
C GLU A 226 22.06 -21.15 1.00
N ALA A 227 21.36 -20.02 1.12
CA ALA A 227 21.32 -19.23 2.36
C ALA A 227 20.52 -19.92 3.47
N ILE A 228 19.39 -20.53 3.17
CA ILE A 228 18.56 -21.30 4.12
C ILE A 228 19.37 -22.44 4.72
N SER A 229 20.18 -23.15 3.92
CA SER A 229 21.03 -24.25 4.39
C SER A 229 22.06 -23.84 5.46
N LYS A 230 22.35 -22.54 5.59
CA LYS A 230 23.29 -21.98 6.57
C LYS A 230 22.62 -21.57 7.89
N LEU A 231 21.29 -21.58 7.96
CA LEU A 231 20.56 -21.31 9.19
C LEU A 231 20.80 -22.44 10.19
N THR A 232 21.16 -22.09 11.42
CA THR A 232 21.42 -23.06 12.50
C THR A 232 20.89 -22.53 13.83
N ASP A 233 20.38 -23.39 14.71
CA ASP A 233 19.75 -22.93 15.97
C ASP A 233 20.72 -22.22 16.94
N ASN A 234 22.04 -22.38 16.76
CA ASN A 234 23.06 -21.94 17.73
C ASN A 234 23.74 -20.60 17.38
N ASN A 235 23.40 -19.96 16.26
CA ASN A 235 24.11 -18.74 15.80
C ASN A 235 23.16 -17.59 15.44
N VAL A 236 22.65 -16.90 16.47
CA VAL A 236 21.63 -15.85 16.36
C VAL A 236 22.07 -14.71 15.45
N GLU A 237 23.26 -14.13 15.65
CA GLU A 237 23.73 -12.97 14.87
C GLU A 237 23.89 -13.30 13.38
N ASN A 238 24.44 -14.48 13.07
CA ASN A 238 24.57 -14.92 11.69
C ASN A 238 23.20 -15.21 11.05
N ASN A 239 22.26 -15.78 11.82
CA ASN A 239 20.91 -16.02 11.34
C ASN A 239 20.17 -14.71 11.04
N GLU A 240 20.30 -13.67 11.87
CA GLU A 240 19.68 -12.37 11.61
C GLU A 240 20.10 -11.81 10.26
N ARG A 241 21.41 -11.77 9.97
CA ARG A 241 21.93 -11.31 8.67
C ARG A 241 21.45 -12.16 7.50
N ILE A 242 21.38 -13.48 7.68
CA ILE A 242 20.86 -14.40 6.66
C ILE A 242 19.36 -14.16 6.43
N ILE A 243 18.57 -13.96 7.49
CA ILE A 243 17.13 -13.71 7.42
C ILE A 243 16.85 -12.36 6.76
N GLU A 244 17.63 -11.31 7.06
CA GLU A 244 17.55 -10.01 6.38
C GLU A 244 17.80 -10.15 4.88
N TYR A 245 18.83 -10.91 4.50
CA TYR A 245 19.12 -11.20 3.10
C TYR A 245 18.01 -12.02 2.42
N LEU A 246 17.49 -13.06 3.08
CA LEU A 246 16.38 -13.85 2.57
C LEU A 246 15.11 -13.01 2.41
N THR A 247 14.83 -12.12 3.36
CA THR A 247 13.73 -11.15 3.26
C THR A 247 13.97 -10.22 2.08
N SER A 248 15.20 -9.77 1.85
CA SER A 248 15.54 -8.99 0.67
C SER A 248 15.32 -9.77 -0.63
N LEU A 249 15.68 -11.05 -0.70
CA LEU A 249 15.44 -11.88 -1.89
C LEU A 249 13.94 -12.05 -2.17
N LEU A 250 13.12 -12.28 -1.15
CA LEU A 250 11.66 -12.34 -1.32
C LEU A 250 11.07 -10.98 -1.71
N SER A 251 11.61 -9.88 -1.19
CA SER A 251 11.21 -8.54 -1.61
C SER A 251 11.62 -8.23 -3.06
N CYS A 252 12.65 -8.90 -3.59
CA CYS A 252 12.96 -8.84 -5.01
C CYS A 252 11.85 -9.52 -5.84
N LEU A 253 11.28 -10.63 -5.36
CA LEU A 253 10.14 -11.28 -6.00
C LEU A 253 8.91 -10.35 -6.05
N ASN A 254 8.58 -9.70 -4.94
CA ASN A 254 7.56 -8.65 -4.88
C ASN A 254 7.86 -7.49 -5.85
N SER A 255 9.12 -7.07 -5.92
CA SER A 255 9.58 -6.01 -6.84
C SER A 255 9.47 -6.41 -8.31
N ILE A 256 9.67 -7.69 -8.64
CA ILE A 256 9.40 -8.24 -9.99
C ILE A 256 7.90 -8.15 -10.26
N GLY A 257 7.05 -8.59 -9.33
CA GLY A 257 5.59 -8.49 -9.46
C GLY A 257 5.13 -7.08 -9.81
N LYS A 258 5.58 -6.09 -9.04
CA LYS A 258 5.29 -4.66 -9.31
C LYS A 258 5.82 -4.17 -10.65
N GLY A 259 7.01 -4.60 -11.07
CA GLY A 259 7.59 -4.19 -12.35
C GLY A 259 6.88 -4.83 -13.56
N MET A 260 6.32 -6.03 -13.36
CA MET A 260 5.56 -6.76 -14.37
C MET A 260 4.11 -6.30 -14.53
N GLN A 261 3.58 -5.51 -13.59
CA GLN A 261 2.22 -4.99 -13.68
C GLN A 261 2.03 -4.17 -14.97
N LEU A 262 0.91 -4.43 -15.64
CA LEU A 262 0.49 -3.62 -16.78
C LEU A 262 0.22 -2.18 -16.33
N PRO A 263 0.55 -1.16 -17.15
CA PRO A 263 0.14 0.23 -16.90
C PRO A 263 -1.39 0.36 -16.81
N ASP A 264 -1.88 1.36 -16.06
CA ASP A 264 -3.33 1.58 -15.88
C ASP A 264 -4.08 1.77 -17.22
N GLU A 265 -3.41 2.39 -18.20
CA GLU A 265 -3.92 2.64 -19.56
C GLU A 265 -3.40 1.57 -20.53
N VAL A 266 -3.85 0.32 -20.35
CA VAL A 266 -3.37 -0.85 -21.13
C VAL A 266 -3.57 -0.66 -22.64
N GLU A 267 -4.68 -0.04 -23.05
CA GLU A 267 -5.04 0.22 -24.45
C GLU A 267 -4.03 1.13 -25.18
N GLU A 268 -3.27 1.95 -24.44
CA GLU A 268 -2.20 2.77 -25.02
C GLU A 268 -0.91 1.98 -25.26
N CYS A 269 -0.76 0.85 -24.55
CA CYS A 269 0.47 0.07 -24.53
C CYS A 269 0.40 -1.20 -25.39
N LEU A 270 -0.78 -1.81 -25.54
CA LEU A 270 -0.99 -3.07 -26.24
C LEU A 270 -2.08 -2.93 -27.29
N THR A 271 -1.88 -3.58 -28.45
CA THR A 271 -2.97 -3.79 -29.41
C THR A 271 -3.86 -4.96 -28.98
N ASP A 272 -5.10 -5.03 -29.48
CA ASP A 272 -6.04 -6.14 -29.20
C ASP A 272 -5.44 -7.53 -29.49
N GLU A 273 -4.62 -7.65 -30.54
CA GLU A 273 -3.95 -8.90 -30.90
C GLU A 273 -2.82 -9.26 -29.92
N GLU A 274 -2.06 -8.26 -29.47
CA GLU A 274 -0.99 -8.44 -28.47
C GLU A 274 -1.58 -8.82 -27.11
N GLU A 275 -2.65 -8.16 -26.67
CA GLU A 275 -3.35 -8.47 -25.42
C GLU A 275 -3.84 -9.92 -25.42
N LYS A 276 -4.50 -10.34 -26.51
CA LYS A 276 -4.99 -11.71 -26.64
C LYS A 276 -3.86 -12.74 -26.58
N THR A 277 -2.76 -12.47 -27.28
CA THR A 277 -1.58 -13.35 -27.30
C THR A 277 -0.96 -13.47 -25.91
N LEU A 278 -0.86 -12.35 -25.19
CA LEU A 278 -0.35 -12.29 -23.81
C LEU A 278 -1.25 -13.07 -22.85
N SER A 279 -2.56 -12.83 -22.94
CA SER A 279 -3.58 -13.50 -22.13
C SER A 279 -3.57 -15.02 -22.34
N ASP A 280 -3.57 -15.48 -23.61
CA ASP A 280 -3.52 -16.90 -23.96
C ASP A 280 -2.24 -17.56 -23.44
N PHE A 281 -1.09 -16.87 -23.53
CA PHE A 281 0.18 -17.38 -23.02
C PHE A 281 0.17 -17.56 -21.50
N TRP A 282 -0.23 -16.54 -20.73
CA TRP A 282 -0.23 -16.62 -19.27
C TRP A 282 -1.32 -17.55 -18.74
N HIS A 283 -2.43 -17.71 -19.47
CA HIS A 283 -3.47 -18.66 -19.10
C HIS A 283 -3.02 -20.12 -19.30
N GLN A 284 -2.28 -20.41 -20.38
CA GLN A 284 -1.71 -21.74 -20.63
C GLN A 284 -0.48 -22.02 -19.76
N ASP A 285 0.27 -20.96 -19.42
CA ASP A 285 1.53 -21.00 -18.66
C ASP A 285 2.49 -22.10 -19.12
N PRO A 286 2.91 -22.11 -20.39
CA PRO A 286 3.71 -23.21 -20.96
C PRO A 286 5.08 -23.39 -20.29
N LEU A 287 5.58 -22.33 -19.63
CA LEU A 287 6.86 -22.34 -18.91
C LEU A 287 6.71 -22.67 -17.41
N ASN A 288 5.49 -22.96 -16.94
CA ASN A 288 5.18 -23.25 -15.53
C ASN A 288 5.67 -22.17 -14.56
N ILE A 289 5.48 -20.90 -14.92
CA ILE A 289 5.89 -19.75 -14.11
C ILE A 289 5.05 -19.65 -12.83
N HIS A 290 3.72 -19.77 -12.89
CA HIS A 290 2.88 -19.62 -11.68
C HIS A 290 3.19 -20.68 -10.62
N PRO A 291 3.25 -22.00 -10.95
CA PRO A 291 3.63 -23.02 -9.98
C PRO A 291 5.01 -22.77 -9.39
N ARG A 292 5.96 -22.28 -10.20
CA ARG A 292 7.32 -22.01 -9.75
C ARG A 292 7.40 -20.82 -8.80
N LEU A 293 6.70 -19.73 -9.09
CA LEU A 293 6.62 -18.56 -8.20
C LEU A 293 5.95 -18.94 -6.87
N LEU A 294 4.88 -19.74 -6.90
CA LEU A 294 4.24 -20.27 -5.69
C LEU A 294 5.17 -21.17 -4.89
N ASN A 295 5.93 -22.05 -5.56
CA ASN A 295 6.95 -22.87 -4.91
C ASN A 295 8.03 -22.00 -4.26
N LEU A 296 8.47 -20.94 -4.93
CA LEU A 296 9.44 -20.01 -4.39
C LEU A 296 8.92 -19.31 -3.12
N ILE A 297 7.66 -18.84 -3.12
CA ILE A 297 7.00 -18.29 -1.92
C ILE A 297 6.95 -19.35 -0.80
N ASN A 298 6.65 -20.61 -1.13
CA ASN A 298 6.63 -21.71 -0.17
C ASN A 298 8.01 -22.01 0.42
N ILE A 299 9.09 -21.92 -0.37
CA ILE A 299 10.46 -22.05 0.12
C ILE A 299 10.72 -21.01 1.21
N PHE A 300 10.37 -19.74 1.01
CA PHE A 300 10.57 -18.74 2.06
C PHE A 300 9.65 -18.93 3.27
N THR A 301 8.40 -19.32 3.05
CA THR A 301 7.37 -19.27 4.10
C THR A 301 7.18 -20.57 4.87
N SER A 302 7.74 -21.70 4.39
CA SER A 302 7.51 -23.03 4.94
C SER A 302 8.77 -23.89 5.13
N SER A 303 9.92 -23.52 4.57
CA SER A 303 11.13 -24.39 4.60
C SER A 303 11.82 -24.47 5.96
N HIS A 304 11.81 -23.38 6.75
CA HIS A 304 12.58 -23.29 7.99
C HIS A 304 11.79 -22.61 9.13
N PRO A 305 11.83 -23.12 10.38
CA PRO A 305 11.10 -22.55 11.52
C PRO A 305 11.32 -21.05 11.74
N LEU A 306 12.55 -20.58 11.62
CA LEU A 306 12.91 -19.16 11.78
C LEU A 306 12.29 -18.25 10.72
N LEU A 307 11.98 -18.78 9.52
CA LEU A 307 11.34 -18.02 8.46
C LEU A 307 9.82 -18.06 8.58
N ILE A 308 9.26 -19.21 8.96
CA ILE A 308 7.82 -19.39 9.20
C ILE A 308 7.30 -18.35 10.21
N SER A 309 8.08 -18.08 11.25
CA SER A 309 7.73 -17.13 12.32
C SER A 309 8.08 -15.68 12.00
N ASN A 310 8.84 -15.42 10.93
CA ASN A 310 9.33 -14.09 10.60
C ASN A 310 8.23 -13.22 9.95
N LEU A 311 8.05 -12.01 10.51
CA LEU A 311 7.06 -11.05 10.04
C LEU A 311 7.38 -10.51 8.65
N GLY A 312 8.62 -10.09 8.41
CA GLY A 312 9.06 -9.52 7.13
C GLY A 312 8.95 -10.50 5.96
N ILE A 313 9.27 -11.79 6.20
CA ILE A 313 9.05 -12.85 5.20
C ILE A 313 7.55 -12.99 4.89
N THR A 314 6.69 -12.98 5.90
CA THR A 314 5.23 -13.10 5.68
C THR A 314 4.67 -11.87 4.96
N GLU A 315 5.16 -10.67 5.30
CA GLU A 315 4.79 -9.41 4.64
C GLU A 315 5.15 -9.40 3.16
N GLU A 316 6.38 -9.76 2.81
CA GLU A 316 6.81 -9.81 1.40
C GLU A 316 6.09 -10.91 0.61
N ALA A 317 5.77 -12.05 1.23
CA ALA A 317 4.95 -13.08 0.60
C ALA A 317 3.52 -12.59 0.33
N VAL A 318 2.88 -11.94 1.30
CA VAL A 318 1.55 -11.33 1.14
C VAL A 318 1.58 -10.29 0.03
N ASN A 319 2.55 -9.38 0.03
CA ASN A 319 2.68 -8.34 -0.99
C ASN A 319 2.87 -8.94 -2.40
N THR A 320 3.65 -10.01 -2.51
CA THR A 320 3.86 -10.73 -3.77
C THR A 320 2.55 -11.31 -4.30
N LEU A 321 1.76 -11.98 -3.44
CA LEU A 321 0.46 -12.54 -3.81
C LEU A 321 -0.59 -11.47 -4.13
N GLN A 322 -0.40 -10.23 -3.66
CA GLN A 322 -1.29 -9.11 -3.97
C GLN A 322 -1.04 -8.45 -5.32
N CYS A 323 0.13 -8.67 -5.94
CA CYS A 323 0.54 -7.93 -7.14
C CYS A 323 -0.46 -8.08 -8.30
N GLY A 324 -0.97 -9.28 -8.57
CA GLY A 324 -1.91 -9.51 -9.67
C GLY A 324 -3.39 -9.35 -9.33
N LEU A 325 -3.77 -8.99 -8.10
CA LEU A 325 -5.19 -9.02 -7.67
C LEU A 325 -6.08 -7.98 -8.36
N THR A 326 -5.51 -6.91 -8.91
CA THR A 326 -6.26 -5.84 -9.57
C THR A 326 -6.08 -5.83 -11.08
N GLU A 327 -5.28 -6.75 -11.62
CA GLU A 327 -5.05 -6.83 -13.07
C GLU A 327 -6.28 -7.40 -13.78
N SER A 328 -6.67 -6.76 -14.88
CA SER A 328 -7.78 -7.20 -15.73
C SER A 328 -7.40 -8.34 -16.66
N ILE A 329 -6.11 -8.47 -16.96
CA ILE A 329 -5.54 -9.43 -17.92
C ILE A 329 -4.67 -10.42 -17.14
N PRO A 330 -4.67 -11.72 -17.50
CA PRO A 330 -3.75 -12.70 -16.93
C PRO A 330 -2.30 -12.27 -17.10
N GLY A 331 -1.53 -12.43 -16.02
CA GLY A 331 -0.11 -12.08 -15.97
C GLY A 331 0.63 -12.99 -14.99
N PRO A 332 1.97 -12.94 -14.94
CA PRO A 332 2.79 -13.90 -14.19
C PRO A 332 2.54 -13.91 -12.68
N PHE A 333 1.97 -12.83 -12.12
CA PHE A 333 1.64 -12.70 -10.70
C PHE A 333 0.13 -12.71 -10.43
N VAL A 334 -0.69 -13.06 -11.43
CA VAL A 334 -2.13 -13.27 -11.29
C VAL A 334 -2.38 -14.72 -10.85
N PHE A 335 -2.29 -14.96 -9.54
CA PHE A 335 -2.50 -16.28 -8.97
C PHE A 335 -4.00 -16.63 -8.85
N SER A 336 -4.32 -17.91 -8.91
CA SER A 336 -5.69 -18.38 -8.65
C SER A 336 -6.13 -18.08 -7.21
N ASN A 337 -7.42 -17.76 -7.05
CA ASN A 337 -8.02 -17.54 -5.73
C ASN A 337 -7.76 -18.71 -4.78
N ASP A 338 -7.84 -19.95 -5.28
CA ASP A 338 -7.58 -21.16 -4.49
C ASP A 338 -6.15 -21.20 -3.95
N SER A 339 -5.15 -20.84 -4.75
CA SER A 339 -3.74 -20.84 -4.31
C SER A 339 -3.50 -19.82 -3.19
N ILE A 340 -4.12 -18.63 -3.30
CA ILE A 340 -4.04 -17.57 -2.28
C ILE A 340 -4.75 -18.01 -0.99
N LEU A 341 -5.94 -18.59 -1.10
CA LEU A 341 -6.68 -19.13 0.06
C LEU A 341 -5.89 -20.24 0.75
N GLN A 342 -5.32 -21.19 -0.02
CA GLN A 342 -4.50 -22.27 0.53
C GLN A 342 -3.27 -21.74 1.27
N PHE A 343 -2.61 -20.70 0.74
CA PHE A 343 -1.51 -20.04 1.43
C PHE A 343 -1.94 -19.45 2.78
N ILE A 344 -3.07 -18.72 2.81
CA ILE A 344 -3.64 -18.15 4.04
C ILE A 344 -3.92 -19.26 5.06
N ILE A 345 -4.62 -20.32 4.66
CA ILE A 345 -4.99 -21.45 5.51
C ILE A 345 -3.75 -22.10 6.10
N THR A 346 -2.78 -22.45 5.24
CA THR A 346 -1.53 -23.10 5.64
C THR A 346 -0.79 -22.28 6.70
N LYS A 347 -0.75 -20.95 6.56
CA LYS A 347 -0.11 -20.07 7.54
C LYS A 347 -0.89 -19.97 8.85
N PHE A 348 -2.23 -19.96 8.82
CA PHE A 348 -3.05 -19.96 10.05
C PHE A 348 -3.00 -21.30 10.81
N GLU A 349 -2.91 -22.42 10.10
CA GLU A 349 -2.83 -23.76 10.69
C GLU A 349 -1.44 -24.05 11.28
N ASN A 350 -0.39 -23.45 10.73
CA ASN A 350 0.96 -23.63 11.22
C ASN A 350 1.19 -22.93 12.58
N GLN A 351 1.38 -23.73 13.63
CA GLN A 351 1.58 -23.27 15.01
C GLN A 351 2.84 -22.41 15.20
N LYS A 352 3.81 -22.48 14.27
CA LYS A 352 5.04 -21.68 14.31
C LYS A 352 4.86 -20.29 13.68
N THR A 353 3.74 -20.01 13.02
CA THR A 353 3.46 -18.68 12.47
C THR A 353 3.39 -17.67 13.60
N GLY A 354 4.17 -16.59 13.48
CA GLY A 354 4.15 -15.51 14.47
C GLY A 354 2.79 -14.80 14.49
N LYS A 355 2.19 -14.59 15.67
CA LYS A 355 0.86 -13.97 15.82
C LYS A 355 0.73 -12.63 15.08
N ASN A 356 1.79 -11.82 15.11
CA ASN A 356 1.87 -10.53 14.42
C ASN A 356 1.73 -10.63 12.89
N SER A 357 1.81 -11.84 12.32
CA SER A 357 1.63 -12.08 10.88
C SER A 357 0.16 -12.24 10.49
N TYR A 358 -0.74 -12.58 11.42
CA TYR A 358 -2.15 -12.81 11.10
C TYR A 358 -2.88 -11.55 10.58
N PRO A 359 -2.61 -10.31 11.04
CA PRO A 359 -3.16 -9.11 10.42
C PRO A 359 -2.82 -8.99 8.93
N LEU A 360 -1.62 -9.39 8.52
CA LEU A 360 -1.20 -9.38 7.11
C LEU A 360 -2.00 -10.39 6.27
N LEU A 361 -2.24 -11.59 6.81
CA LEU A 361 -3.04 -12.62 6.15
C LEU A 361 -4.51 -12.21 6.04
N TYR A 362 -5.05 -11.56 7.07
CA TYR A 362 -6.37 -10.97 7.01
C TYR A 362 -6.43 -9.83 5.98
N GLY A 363 -5.39 -9.01 5.88
CA GLY A 363 -5.22 -8.01 4.83
C GLY A 363 -5.21 -8.62 3.42
N LEU A 364 -4.52 -9.75 3.22
CA LEU A 364 -4.51 -10.50 1.96
C LEU A 364 -5.92 -10.99 1.59
N LEU A 365 -6.63 -11.62 2.53
CA LEU A 365 -8.00 -12.07 2.31
C LEU A 365 -8.93 -10.89 1.99
N ASN A 366 -8.75 -9.77 2.68
CA ASN A 366 -9.53 -8.56 2.46
C ASN A 366 -9.35 -8.00 1.04
N SER A 367 -8.10 -7.96 0.56
CA SER A 367 -7.78 -7.57 -0.83
C SER A 367 -8.38 -8.56 -1.83
N LEU A 368 -8.24 -9.86 -1.58
CA LEU A 368 -8.79 -10.92 -2.43
C LEU A 368 -10.31 -10.81 -2.58
N ILE A 369 -11.05 -10.66 -1.47
CA ILE A 369 -12.50 -10.46 -1.50
C ILE A 369 -12.84 -9.14 -2.20
N THR A 370 -12.08 -8.08 -1.97
CA THR A 370 -12.35 -6.77 -2.58
C THR A 370 -12.31 -6.82 -4.10
N SER A 371 -11.33 -7.54 -4.66
CA SER A 371 -11.16 -7.71 -6.11
C SER A 371 -12.10 -8.77 -6.68
N ASN A 372 -12.14 -9.96 -6.07
CA ASN A 372 -12.68 -11.18 -6.69
C ASN A 372 -13.95 -11.70 -5.99
N TYR A 373 -14.73 -10.83 -5.32
CA TYR A 373 -15.94 -11.23 -4.59
C TYR A 373 -16.97 -12.06 -5.37
N ARG A 374 -16.95 -12.00 -6.72
CA ARG A 374 -17.89 -12.70 -7.59
C ARG A 374 -17.55 -14.18 -7.78
N ASP A 375 -16.31 -14.55 -7.52
CA ASP A 375 -15.81 -15.92 -7.68
C ASP A 375 -16.00 -16.74 -6.40
N PHE A 376 -16.46 -16.11 -5.31
CA PHE A 376 -16.69 -16.76 -4.04
C PHE A 376 -18.17 -17.10 -3.87
N ASP A 377 -18.42 -18.30 -3.34
CA ASP A 377 -19.71 -18.71 -2.83
C ASP A 377 -19.73 -18.76 -1.28
N GLU A 378 -20.90 -19.03 -0.73
CA GLU A 378 -21.12 -19.13 0.72
C GLU A 378 -20.29 -20.25 1.36
N PHE A 379 -20.09 -21.36 0.64
CA PHE A 379 -19.38 -22.53 1.15
C PHE A 379 -17.88 -22.26 1.30
N ILE A 380 -17.25 -21.67 0.28
CA ILE A 380 -15.83 -21.30 0.30
C ILE A 380 -15.57 -20.30 1.44
N ILE A 381 -16.42 -19.28 1.57
CA ILE A 381 -16.29 -18.26 2.63
C ILE A 381 -16.55 -18.85 4.02
N SER A 382 -17.53 -19.74 4.17
CA SER A 382 -17.78 -20.41 5.43
C SER A 382 -16.59 -21.28 5.85
N ASN A 383 -16.00 -22.05 4.92
CA ASN A 383 -14.86 -22.91 5.19
C ASN A 383 -13.60 -22.13 5.59
N ILE A 384 -13.25 -21.06 4.86
CA ILE A 384 -12.10 -20.22 5.20
C ILE A 384 -12.29 -19.57 6.58
N LEU A 385 -13.49 -19.04 6.88
CA LEU A 385 -13.78 -18.42 8.18
C LEU A 385 -13.72 -19.42 9.34
N ASN A 386 -14.11 -20.68 9.12
CA ASN A 386 -13.93 -21.75 10.10
C ASN A 386 -12.47 -21.89 10.52
N GLN A 387 -11.56 -21.91 9.55
CA GLN A 387 -10.13 -22.10 9.82
C GLN A 387 -9.45 -20.87 10.43
N ILE A 388 -9.74 -19.67 9.92
CA ILE A 388 -8.99 -18.47 10.29
C ILE A 388 -9.62 -17.68 11.44
N PHE A 389 -10.93 -17.73 11.60
CA PHE A 389 -11.68 -16.94 12.59
C PHE A 389 -12.25 -17.83 13.70
N PHE A 390 -13.18 -18.74 13.38
CA PHE A 390 -13.92 -19.49 14.40
C PHE A 390 -13.00 -20.39 15.24
N ASN A 391 -12.10 -21.14 14.61
CA ASN A 391 -11.11 -21.98 15.30
C ASN A 391 -10.04 -21.17 16.07
N LYS A 392 -9.98 -19.85 15.87
CA LYS A 392 -8.96 -18.97 16.44
C LYS A 392 -9.53 -17.89 17.36
N LEU A 393 -10.84 -17.91 17.67
CA LEU A 393 -11.53 -16.90 18.49
C LEU A 393 -10.81 -16.56 19.80
N ASN A 394 -10.29 -17.57 20.50
CA ASN A 394 -9.57 -17.36 21.76
C ASN A 394 -8.34 -16.46 21.58
N ILE A 395 -7.59 -16.65 20.49
CA ILE A 395 -6.40 -15.85 20.20
C ILE A 395 -6.79 -14.45 19.74
N ILE A 396 -7.88 -14.34 18.97
CA ILE A 396 -8.38 -13.08 18.43
C ILE A 396 -8.84 -12.15 19.56
N ASN A 397 -9.60 -12.66 20.53
CA ASN A 397 -10.16 -11.86 21.62
C ASN A 397 -9.10 -11.25 22.57
N ASP A 398 -7.89 -11.82 22.57
CA ASP A 398 -6.77 -11.39 23.40
C ASP A 398 -5.89 -10.31 22.71
N ASP A 399 -6.08 -10.07 21.41
CA ASP A 399 -5.22 -9.21 20.59
C ASP A 399 -6.03 -8.17 19.80
N PRO A 400 -5.99 -6.88 20.18
CA PRO A 400 -6.73 -5.81 19.51
C PRO A 400 -6.47 -5.70 18.00
N ASP A 401 -5.26 -6.01 17.52
CA ASP A 401 -4.94 -5.92 16.09
C ASP A 401 -5.65 -7.03 15.30
N LEU A 402 -5.80 -8.22 15.91
CA LEU A 402 -6.59 -9.32 15.36
C LEU A 402 -8.09 -9.04 15.44
N GLU A 403 -8.56 -8.44 16.53
CA GLU A 403 -9.96 -8.00 16.65
C GLU A 403 -10.31 -7.02 15.53
N GLN A 404 -9.43 -6.04 15.29
CA GLN A 404 -9.59 -5.05 14.25
C GLN A 404 -9.55 -5.68 12.84
N SER A 405 -8.59 -6.55 12.59
CA SER A 405 -8.40 -7.16 11.27
C SER A 405 -9.53 -8.13 10.90
N SER A 406 -10.00 -8.93 11.87
CA SER A 406 -11.11 -9.86 11.67
C SER A 406 -12.44 -9.14 11.40
N ILE A 407 -12.80 -8.11 12.19
CA ILE A 407 -14.04 -7.36 11.96
C ILE A 407 -14.03 -6.59 10.63
N SER A 408 -12.84 -6.20 10.15
CA SER A 408 -12.68 -5.53 8.86
C SER A 408 -13.04 -6.45 7.69
N ILE A 409 -12.75 -7.76 7.78
CA ILE A 409 -13.16 -8.73 6.75
C ILE A 409 -14.67 -8.81 6.64
N PHE A 410 -15.38 -8.93 7.77
CA PHE A 410 -16.84 -8.96 7.76
C PHE A 410 -17.41 -7.66 7.18
N SER A 411 -16.82 -6.52 7.51
CA SER A 411 -17.19 -5.22 6.94
C SER A 411 -17.04 -5.21 5.42
N THR A 412 -15.93 -5.73 4.90
CA THR A 412 -15.68 -5.80 3.45
C THR A 412 -16.64 -6.74 2.74
N ILE A 413 -16.92 -7.90 3.32
CA ILE A 413 -17.90 -8.84 2.77
C ILE A 413 -19.28 -8.17 2.70
N LEU A 414 -19.73 -7.50 3.77
CA LEU A 414 -20.99 -6.73 3.76
C LEU A 414 -21.00 -5.62 2.70
N ILE A 415 -19.86 -5.01 2.39
CA ILE A 415 -19.75 -3.98 1.35
C ILE A 415 -19.75 -4.57 -0.05
N LYS A 416 -19.21 -5.76 -0.27
CA LYS A 416 -19.01 -6.33 -1.61
C LYS A 416 -20.11 -7.33 -1.99
N SER A 417 -20.35 -8.31 -1.14
CA SER A 417 -21.35 -9.37 -1.33
C SER A 417 -21.88 -9.86 0.03
N PRO A 418 -22.89 -9.19 0.61
CA PRO A 418 -23.40 -9.54 1.95
C PRO A 418 -23.94 -10.97 2.05
N ASN A 419 -24.47 -11.52 0.95
CA ASN A 419 -25.00 -12.89 0.91
C ASN A 419 -24.00 -13.94 1.42
N LEU A 420 -22.69 -13.72 1.22
CA LEU A 420 -21.61 -14.64 1.64
C LEU A 420 -21.51 -14.88 3.16
N ILE A 421 -22.16 -14.04 3.97
CA ILE A 421 -22.19 -14.16 5.43
C ILE A 421 -23.61 -14.18 6.00
N LEU A 422 -24.61 -13.64 5.28
CA LEU A 422 -25.99 -13.60 5.76
C LEU A 422 -26.74 -14.92 5.57
N SER A 423 -26.39 -15.72 4.56
CA SER A 423 -27.10 -16.96 4.21
C SER A 423 -26.51 -18.22 4.85
N ASN A 424 -25.51 -18.07 5.74
CA ASN A 424 -24.77 -19.21 6.30
C ASN A 424 -25.61 -20.07 7.26
N PRO A 425 -25.64 -21.40 7.09
CA PRO A 425 -26.54 -22.31 7.83
C PRO A 425 -26.11 -22.63 9.28
N ASP A 426 -24.85 -22.38 9.66
CA ASP A 426 -24.24 -22.98 10.86
C ASP A 426 -24.12 -22.04 12.09
N ASN A 427 -25.11 -21.16 12.34
CA ASN A 427 -25.08 -20.14 13.42
C ASN A 427 -23.85 -19.20 13.40
N GLN A 428 -23.03 -19.25 12.35
CA GLN A 428 -21.82 -18.43 12.19
C GLN A 428 -22.12 -16.94 12.28
N LEU A 429 -23.26 -16.51 11.73
CA LEU A 429 -23.72 -15.12 11.81
C LEU A 429 -23.94 -14.68 13.26
N GLU A 430 -24.53 -15.53 14.11
CA GLU A 430 -24.76 -15.21 15.52
C GLU A 430 -23.43 -14.98 16.26
N THR A 431 -22.44 -15.83 16.03
CA THR A 431 -21.11 -15.68 16.62
C THR A 431 -20.40 -14.41 16.14
N ILE A 432 -20.53 -14.05 14.86
CA ILE A 432 -19.99 -12.79 14.31
C ILE A 432 -20.67 -11.56 14.96
N LEU A 433 -21.99 -11.63 15.16
CA LEU A 433 -22.76 -10.57 15.82
C LEU A 433 -22.39 -10.45 17.30
N GLU A 434 -22.23 -11.56 18.03
CA GLU A 434 -21.79 -11.54 19.42
C GLU A 434 -20.37 -10.97 19.56
N PHE A 435 -19.45 -11.44 18.71
CA PHE A 435 -18.09 -10.92 18.64
C PHE A 435 -18.08 -9.40 18.41
N SER A 436 -18.79 -8.92 17.38
CA SER A 436 -18.86 -7.49 17.05
C SER A 436 -19.55 -6.63 18.10
N LEU A 437 -20.48 -7.18 18.88
CA LEU A 437 -21.09 -6.52 20.04
C LEU A 437 -20.07 -6.36 21.19
N ASN A 438 -19.24 -7.38 21.43
CA ASN A 438 -18.20 -7.33 22.46
C ASN A 438 -17.13 -6.29 22.12
N LEU A 439 -16.79 -6.10 20.84
CA LEU A 439 -15.84 -5.08 20.40
C LEU A 439 -16.26 -3.64 20.75
N LEU A 440 -17.55 -3.36 20.87
CA LEU A 440 -18.04 -2.03 21.31
C LEU A 440 -17.67 -1.72 22.76
N THR A 441 -17.32 -2.71 23.57
CA THR A 441 -16.93 -2.55 24.98
C THR A 441 -15.43 -2.36 25.19
N LYS A 442 -14.65 -2.51 24.11
CA LYS A 442 -13.20 -2.31 24.09
C LYS A 442 -12.84 -0.82 24.20
N ASN A 443 -11.62 -0.53 24.63
CA ASN A 443 -11.15 0.86 24.82
C ASN A 443 -10.32 1.36 23.62
N GLU A 444 -9.87 0.44 22.78
CA GLU A 444 -8.96 0.64 21.68
C GLU A 444 -9.68 1.35 20.53
N LYS A 445 -9.23 2.57 20.21
CA LYS A 445 -9.87 3.44 19.21
C LYS A 445 -10.06 2.78 17.84
N PHE A 446 -9.07 2.04 17.36
CA PHE A 446 -9.13 1.42 16.03
C PHE A 446 -10.08 0.21 15.99
N VAL A 447 -10.20 -0.54 17.09
CA VAL A 447 -11.18 -1.62 17.24
C VAL A 447 -12.61 -1.05 17.22
N ILE A 448 -12.86 0.00 18.00
CA ILE A 448 -14.17 0.68 18.03
C ILE A 448 -14.55 1.22 16.65
N LYS A 449 -13.61 1.88 15.95
CA LYS A 449 -13.85 2.38 14.59
C LYS A 449 -14.18 1.27 13.60
N SER A 450 -13.48 0.13 13.68
CA SER A 450 -13.72 -0.98 12.77
C SER A 450 -15.05 -1.68 13.07
N SER A 451 -15.43 -1.78 14.35
CA SER A 451 -16.76 -2.22 14.77
C SER A 451 -17.87 -1.27 14.30
N GLU A 452 -17.66 0.05 14.38
CA GLU A 452 -18.59 1.05 13.84
C GLU A 452 -18.80 0.87 12.34
N ILE A 453 -17.73 0.67 11.57
CA ILE A 453 -17.86 0.40 10.13
C ILE A 453 -18.72 -0.85 9.92
N PHE A 454 -18.44 -1.96 10.60
CA PHE A 454 -19.26 -3.17 10.50
C PHE A 454 -20.74 -2.90 10.77
N TRP A 455 -21.07 -2.30 11.92
CA TRP A 455 -22.46 -2.06 12.31
C TRP A 455 -23.19 -1.12 11.36
N THR A 456 -22.54 -0.03 10.93
CA THR A 456 -23.15 0.92 9.99
C THR A 456 -23.41 0.28 8.63
N ARG A 457 -22.52 -0.61 8.16
CA ARG A 457 -22.73 -1.39 6.92
C ARG A 457 -23.85 -2.39 7.06
N LEU A 458 -23.92 -3.12 8.18
CA LEU A 458 -25.00 -4.07 8.43
C LEU A 458 -26.37 -3.39 8.53
N ILE A 459 -26.47 -2.29 9.31
CA ILE A 459 -27.74 -1.57 9.51
C ILE A 459 -28.26 -0.99 8.19
N THR A 460 -27.38 -0.36 7.41
CA THR A 460 -27.81 0.35 6.19
C THR A 460 -27.99 -0.58 5.00
N LEU A 461 -27.20 -1.64 4.92
CA LEU A 461 -27.10 -2.63 3.84
C LEU A 461 -27.35 -2.01 2.45
N ARG A 462 -26.33 -1.33 1.91
CA ARG A 462 -26.45 -0.60 0.63
C ARG A 462 -26.37 -1.47 -0.62
N LYS A 463 -25.79 -2.66 -0.47
CA LYS A 463 -25.61 -3.67 -1.52
C LYS A 463 -26.17 -4.98 -1.01
N GLY A 464 -26.52 -5.89 -1.92
CA GLY A 464 -27.16 -7.17 -1.61
C GLY A 464 -28.48 -7.37 -2.32
N SER A 465 -29.01 -8.58 -2.21
CA SER A 465 -30.31 -8.94 -2.78
C SER A 465 -31.48 -8.42 -1.93
N LYS A 466 -32.70 -8.52 -2.48
CA LYS A 466 -33.92 -8.26 -1.68
C LYS A 466 -34.04 -9.22 -0.50
N ASN A 467 -33.56 -10.46 -0.67
CA ASN A 467 -33.55 -11.47 0.39
C ASN A 467 -32.60 -11.05 1.52
N ASP A 468 -31.40 -10.59 1.19
CA ASP A 468 -30.39 -10.11 2.17
C ASP A 468 -30.97 -8.97 3.02
N THR A 469 -31.67 -8.04 2.37
CA THR A 469 -32.33 -6.92 3.05
C THR A 469 -33.44 -7.40 3.99
N LEU A 470 -34.19 -8.43 3.59
CA LEU A 470 -35.23 -9.04 4.42
C LEU A 470 -34.62 -9.77 5.62
N ILE A 471 -33.56 -10.56 5.42
CA ILE A 471 -32.82 -11.26 6.48
C ILE A 471 -32.35 -10.25 7.53
N VAL A 472 -31.66 -9.19 7.11
CA VAL A 472 -31.18 -8.15 8.04
C VAL A 472 -32.35 -7.42 8.72
N SER A 473 -33.43 -7.12 7.98
CA SER A 473 -34.60 -6.47 8.57
C SER A 473 -35.26 -7.35 9.64
N ASN A 474 -35.41 -8.65 9.39
CA ASN A 474 -35.97 -9.60 10.34
C ASN A 474 -35.05 -9.78 11.54
N LEU A 475 -33.74 -9.85 11.31
CA LEU A 475 -32.74 -9.90 12.37
C LEU A 475 -32.89 -8.72 13.34
N PHE A 476 -33.11 -7.49 12.85
CA PHE A 476 -33.31 -6.34 13.73
C PHE A 476 -34.72 -6.26 14.33
N ASN A 477 -35.78 -6.60 13.59
CA ASN A 477 -37.17 -6.38 14.01
C ASN A 477 -37.76 -7.53 14.82
N GLU A 478 -37.37 -8.77 14.52
CA GLU A 478 -37.95 -9.99 15.08
C GLU A 478 -37.09 -10.59 16.21
N THR A 479 -35.81 -10.19 16.31
CA THR A 479 -34.91 -10.60 17.40
C THR A 479 -34.62 -9.45 18.38
N GLN A 480 -33.86 -9.74 19.44
CA GLN A 480 -33.41 -8.74 20.42
C GLN A 480 -32.18 -7.94 19.95
N LEU A 481 -31.66 -8.17 18.74
CA LEU A 481 -30.42 -7.53 18.28
C LEU A 481 -30.50 -6.00 18.31
N GLY A 482 -31.61 -5.40 17.85
CA GLY A 482 -31.77 -3.94 17.85
C GLY A 482 -31.70 -3.33 19.25
N TYR A 483 -32.31 -3.97 20.24
CA TYR A 483 -32.22 -3.58 21.64
C TYR A 483 -30.79 -3.75 22.19
N VAL A 484 -30.20 -4.93 22.03
CA VAL A 484 -28.87 -5.26 22.57
C VAL A 484 -27.81 -4.34 22.00
N LEU A 485 -27.83 -4.09 20.69
CA LEU A 485 -26.90 -3.16 20.04
C LEU A 485 -27.07 -1.74 20.56
N THR A 486 -28.31 -1.26 20.71
CA THR A 486 -28.61 0.07 21.26
C THR A 486 -28.07 0.22 22.68
N TYR A 487 -28.33 -0.78 23.55
CA TYR A 487 -27.87 -0.79 24.93
C TYR A 487 -26.34 -0.80 25.03
N ARG A 488 -25.67 -1.71 24.31
CA ARG A 488 -24.20 -1.81 24.30
C ARG A 488 -23.56 -0.52 23.79
N THR A 489 -24.07 0.03 22.69
CA THR A 489 -23.56 1.28 22.09
C THR A 489 -23.69 2.46 23.04
N LEU A 490 -24.85 2.64 23.68
CA LEU A 490 -25.07 3.73 24.65
C LEU A 490 -24.25 3.55 25.93
N SER A 491 -24.19 2.33 26.45
CA SER A 491 -23.39 2.02 27.64
C SER A 491 -21.91 2.35 27.41
N SER A 492 -21.35 1.90 26.28
CA SER A 492 -19.97 2.19 25.89
C SER A 492 -19.74 3.66 25.57
N LEU A 493 -20.70 4.34 24.93
CA LEU A 493 -20.63 5.78 24.67
C LEU A 493 -20.47 6.56 25.97
N ILE A 494 -21.13 6.17 27.06
CA ILE A 494 -21.03 6.87 28.34
C ILE A 494 -19.62 6.76 28.94
N SER A 495 -18.99 5.59 28.84
CA SER A 495 -17.68 5.30 29.47
C SER A 495 -16.47 5.62 28.60
N THR A 496 -16.65 5.95 27.31
CA THR A 496 -15.54 6.18 26.38
C THR A 496 -14.89 7.56 26.51
N GLN A 497 -13.71 7.70 25.92
CA GLN A 497 -13.01 8.98 25.76
C GLN A 497 -13.62 9.84 24.65
N ARG A 498 -13.44 11.17 24.75
CA ARG A 498 -13.99 12.17 23.80
C ARG A 498 -13.68 11.86 22.33
N SER A 499 -12.48 11.37 22.05
CA SER A 499 -11.97 11.05 20.71
C SER A 499 -12.71 9.91 20.01
N ASN A 500 -13.47 9.09 20.74
CA ASN A 500 -14.14 7.89 20.24
C ASN A 500 -15.67 8.05 20.17
N ILE A 501 -16.23 9.13 20.72
CA ILE A 501 -17.68 9.37 20.79
C ILE A 501 -18.33 9.32 19.40
N ASP A 502 -17.67 9.90 18.39
CA ASP A 502 -18.23 10.02 17.04
C ASP A 502 -18.56 8.65 16.40
N SER A 503 -17.79 7.60 16.69
CA SER A 503 -18.08 6.25 16.20
C SER A 503 -19.38 5.68 16.80
N PHE A 504 -19.59 5.78 18.12
CA PHE A 504 -20.84 5.31 18.73
C PHE A 504 -22.07 6.11 18.26
N ILE A 505 -21.90 7.43 18.06
CA ILE A 505 -22.96 8.30 17.52
C ILE A 505 -23.41 7.83 16.13
N GLU A 506 -22.47 7.43 15.27
CA GLU A 506 -22.79 7.00 13.91
C GLU A 506 -23.64 5.72 13.90
N ILE A 507 -23.37 4.77 14.79
CA ILE A 507 -24.21 3.56 14.95
C ILE A 507 -25.64 3.95 15.34
N ILE A 508 -25.81 4.79 16.37
CA ILE A 508 -27.13 5.22 16.87
C ILE A 508 -27.91 5.98 15.78
N LYS A 509 -27.24 6.85 15.02
CA LYS A 509 -27.87 7.57 13.91
C LYS A 509 -28.44 6.64 12.86
N ASN A 510 -27.66 5.64 12.45
CA ASN A 510 -28.09 4.68 11.44
C ASN A 510 -29.26 3.82 11.95
N LEU A 511 -29.25 3.43 13.23
CA LEU A 511 -30.40 2.75 13.85
C LEU A 511 -31.68 3.61 13.81
N ILE A 512 -31.61 4.86 14.26
CA ILE A 512 -32.76 5.78 14.26
C ILE A 512 -33.27 6.04 12.84
N SER A 513 -32.36 6.22 11.90
CA SER A 513 -32.68 6.51 10.49
C SER A 513 -33.37 5.32 9.81
N LYS A 514 -32.86 4.09 10.02
CA LYS A 514 -33.36 2.89 9.35
C LYS A 514 -34.59 2.28 10.05
N TYR A 515 -34.57 2.20 11.38
CA TYR A 515 -35.55 1.49 12.20
C TYR A 515 -36.32 2.45 13.12
N THR A 516 -36.86 3.54 12.57
CA THR A 516 -37.46 4.63 13.35
C THR A 516 -38.59 4.16 14.28
N LEU A 517 -39.39 3.17 13.87
CA LEU A 517 -40.51 2.64 14.66
C LEU A 517 -40.03 1.95 15.95
N ASN A 518 -39.04 1.08 15.84
CA ASN A 518 -38.53 0.28 16.95
C ASN A 518 -37.49 1.04 17.79
N SER A 519 -36.75 1.98 17.18
CA SER A 519 -35.67 2.73 17.85
C SER A 519 -36.13 3.46 19.10
N LYS A 520 -37.37 3.97 19.14
CA LYS A 520 -37.91 4.63 20.33
C LYS A 520 -37.98 3.67 21.52
N ASN A 521 -38.48 2.45 21.30
CA ASN A 521 -38.58 1.44 22.35
C ASN A 521 -37.19 0.98 22.77
N TRP A 522 -36.31 0.66 21.82
CA TRP A 522 -34.94 0.24 22.12
C TRP A 522 -34.17 1.27 22.95
N LEU A 523 -34.26 2.57 22.60
CA LEU A 523 -33.64 3.65 23.37
C LEU A 523 -34.23 3.75 24.79
N THR A 524 -35.55 3.61 24.93
CA THR A 524 -36.25 3.70 26.22
C THR A 524 -35.82 2.57 27.16
N ASP A 525 -35.83 1.35 26.65
CA ASP A 525 -35.45 0.15 27.42
C ASP A 525 -33.95 0.17 27.75
N SER A 526 -33.11 0.61 26.80
CA SER A 526 -31.66 0.70 26.98
C SER A 526 -31.29 1.72 28.06
N ILE A 527 -31.87 2.92 28.03
CA ILE A 527 -31.61 3.95 29.05
C ILE A 527 -32.14 3.50 30.42
N SER A 528 -33.30 2.84 30.46
CA SER A 528 -33.85 2.28 31.70
C SER A 528 -32.88 1.26 32.32
N LYS A 529 -32.33 0.36 31.50
CA LYS A 529 -31.34 -0.62 31.95
C LYS A 529 -30.03 0.04 32.39
N ILE A 530 -29.51 1.02 31.63
CA ILE A 530 -28.33 1.81 32.00
C ILE A 530 -28.54 2.51 33.35
N ASN A 531 -29.72 3.08 33.59
CA ASN A 531 -30.04 3.73 34.86
C ASN A 531 -30.04 2.72 36.02
N GLN A 532 -30.61 1.54 35.84
CA GLN A 532 -30.56 0.47 36.85
C GLN A 532 -29.10 0.09 37.17
N ASP A 533 -28.28 -0.14 36.14
CA ASP A 533 -26.89 -0.54 36.30
C ASP A 533 -26.05 0.56 36.97
N ARG A 534 -26.34 1.83 36.67
CA ARG A 534 -25.67 2.99 37.28
C ARG A 534 -26.11 3.23 38.72
N SER A 535 -27.39 3.12 39.02
CA SER A 535 -27.91 3.17 40.39
C SER A 535 -27.27 2.09 41.27
N SER A 536 -27.10 0.88 40.74
CA SER A 536 -26.43 -0.22 41.48
C SER A 536 -24.96 0.08 41.82
N LYS A 537 -24.31 0.94 41.02
CA LYS A 537 -22.90 1.36 41.19
C LYS A 537 -22.77 2.74 41.86
N ASN A 538 -23.85 3.32 42.40
CA ASN A 538 -23.90 4.68 42.95
C ASN A 538 -23.39 5.76 41.97
N LEU A 539 -23.62 5.57 40.67
CA LEU A 539 -23.29 6.55 39.62
C LEU A 539 -24.52 7.41 39.27
N LYS A 540 -24.28 8.66 38.87
CA LYS A 540 -25.34 9.60 38.44
C LYS A 540 -26.21 9.01 37.34
N ILE A 541 -27.51 8.89 37.56
CA ILE A 541 -28.46 8.38 36.56
C ILE A 541 -28.71 9.41 35.45
N VAL A 542 -29.22 8.94 34.32
CA VAL A 542 -29.72 9.79 33.24
C VAL A 542 -31.04 10.41 33.67
N GLU A 543 -30.99 11.67 34.09
CA GLU A 543 -32.17 12.49 34.33
C GLU A 543 -32.81 12.92 32.99
N ASN A 544 -34.14 13.11 32.97
CA ASN A 544 -34.89 13.55 31.78
C ASN A 544 -34.70 12.67 30.53
N SER A 545 -34.59 11.35 30.70
CA SER A 545 -34.47 10.36 29.61
C SER A 545 -35.54 10.54 28.53
N ASP A 546 -36.79 10.82 28.91
CA ASP A 546 -37.89 11.04 27.97
C ASP A 546 -37.67 12.23 27.02
N ILE A 547 -37.08 13.32 27.52
CA ILE A 547 -36.78 14.51 26.72
C ILE A 547 -35.65 14.21 25.74
N LEU A 548 -34.62 13.50 26.20
CA LEU A 548 -33.51 13.06 25.35
C LEU A 548 -34.00 12.17 24.21
N ILE A 549 -34.79 11.15 24.53
CA ILE A 549 -35.34 10.20 23.54
C ILE A 549 -36.20 10.95 22.52
N LYS A 550 -37.10 11.83 22.97
CA LYS A 550 -37.92 12.67 22.07
C LYS A 550 -37.04 13.49 21.13
N LYS A 551 -36.00 14.17 21.65
CA LYS A 551 -35.06 14.96 20.83
C LYS A 551 -34.33 14.09 19.80
N LEU A 552 -33.84 12.92 20.20
CA LEU A 552 -33.13 11.99 19.31
C LEU A 552 -34.03 11.47 18.18
N ILE A 553 -35.24 11.02 18.48
CA ILE A 553 -36.18 10.52 17.47
C ILE A 553 -36.59 11.63 16.49
N LEU A 554 -36.78 12.88 16.96
CA LEU A 554 -37.09 14.02 16.11
C LEU A 554 -35.99 14.33 15.08
N THR A 555 -34.73 13.99 15.37
CA THR A 555 -33.64 14.20 14.40
C THR A 555 -33.71 13.27 13.20
N ARG A 556 -34.43 12.14 13.28
CA ARG A 556 -34.47 11.09 12.26
C ARG A 556 -33.08 10.61 11.79
N GLY A 557 -32.08 10.66 12.68
CA GLY A 557 -30.70 10.27 12.38
C GLY A 557 -29.85 11.32 11.66
N ASN A 558 -30.33 12.57 11.52
CA ASN A 558 -29.57 13.66 10.89
C ASN A 558 -28.40 14.17 11.76
N ARG A 559 -27.59 15.09 11.20
CA ARG A 559 -26.40 15.69 11.86
C ARG A 559 -26.69 16.26 13.26
N ASN A 560 -27.90 16.75 13.53
CA ASN A 560 -28.31 17.26 14.84
C ASN A 560 -28.26 16.19 15.95
N CYS A 561 -28.29 14.90 15.61
CA CYS A 561 -28.11 13.82 16.56
C CYS A 561 -26.71 13.88 17.22
N ASN A 562 -25.68 14.32 16.47
CA ASN A 562 -24.32 14.44 16.98
C ASN A 562 -24.24 15.40 18.17
N SER A 563 -24.81 16.60 18.03
CA SER A 563 -24.78 17.59 19.10
C SER A 563 -25.56 17.12 20.33
N ILE A 564 -26.71 16.47 20.13
CA ILE A 564 -27.54 15.96 21.24
C ILE A 564 -26.79 14.89 22.03
N LEU A 565 -26.16 13.92 21.36
CA LEU A 565 -25.42 12.84 22.03
C LEU A 565 -24.11 13.33 22.66
N LYS A 566 -23.43 14.32 22.07
CA LYS A 566 -22.26 14.97 22.69
C LYS A 566 -22.65 15.74 23.95
N ASP A 567 -23.72 16.52 23.89
CA ASP A 567 -24.26 17.24 25.05
C ASP A 567 -24.67 16.27 26.17
N PHE A 568 -25.34 15.18 25.80
CA PHE A 568 -25.69 14.09 26.70
C PHE A 568 -24.46 13.49 27.40
N TRP A 569 -23.43 13.16 26.63
CA TRP A 569 -22.19 12.61 27.18
C TRP A 569 -21.50 13.57 28.15
N LEU A 570 -21.45 14.87 27.82
CA LEU A 570 -20.89 15.90 28.69
C LEU A 570 -21.68 16.01 30.01
N GLN A 571 -23.01 16.02 29.95
CA GLN A 571 -23.88 16.14 31.12
C GLN A 571 -23.77 14.96 32.09
N ILE A 572 -23.63 13.74 31.57
CA ILE A 572 -23.48 12.53 32.38
C ILE A 572 -22.10 12.47 33.05
N ASN A 573 -21.06 12.92 32.35
CA ASN A 573 -19.69 12.90 32.85
C ASN A 573 -19.31 14.18 33.64
N ASN A 574 -20.27 15.11 33.87
CA ASN A 574 -20.08 16.40 34.53
C ASN A 574 -18.96 17.25 33.89
N LEU A 575 -18.86 17.20 32.56
CA LEU A 575 -17.89 17.96 31.78
C LEU A 575 -18.56 19.22 31.20
N ILE A 576 -17.81 20.33 31.16
CA ILE A 576 -18.29 21.61 30.63
C ILE A 576 -17.92 21.71 29.14
N ASP A 577 -18.88 22.09 28.29
CA ASP A 577 -18.59 22.43 26.90
C ASP A 577 -17.98 23.84 26.83
N TYR A 578 -16.67 23.93 26.62
CA TYR A 578 -15.97 25.22 26.50
C TYR A 578 -16.36 26.00 25.23
N ASN A 579 -17.04 25.37 24.26
CA ASN A 579 -17.44 26.00 23.00
C ASN A 579 -18.82 26.68 23.05
N LYS A 580 -19.51 26.64 24.19
CA LYS A 580 -20.84 27.26 24.41
C LYS A 580 -20.79 28.54 25.25
N LYS A 581 -19.64 29.21 25.34
CA LYS A 581 -19.53 30.56 25.90
C LYS A 581 -19.49 31.62 24.81
#